data_AF-A0A7S1VR79-F1
#
_entry.id   AF-A0A7S1VR79-F1
#
_cell.length_a   1.000
_cell.length_b   1.000
_cell.length_c   1.000
_cell.angle_alpha   90.00
_cell.angle_beta   90.00
_cell.angle_gamma   90.00
#
_symmetry.space_group_name_H-M   'P 1'
#
loop_
_entity.id
_entity.type
_entity.pdbx_description
1 polymer ?
#
loop_
_entity_poly.entity_id
_entity_poly.type
_entity_poly.pdbx_seq_one_letter_code
_entity_poly.pdbx_strand_id
1 'polypeptide(L)'
;ENEGTLHNVEKARSRGNQLKCFGCDRSGATVGCSNKSCSRNYHFACAKACGGTFTSSQLMFCEEHKGSVPKAEILSDEASREHMKTLTIAEEKRAGGPIDREIDGSGQVSSRVGSLIVFSLGKIEQSVDGFHSDRYVTPPGYMATRIFWSVKYPKTRTVFVLKIEKHPSTNAPVFSATPGDDPTRPIRAKSVSELY
;
A
#
# COMPACT_ATOMS: atom_id res chain seq x y z
N GLU A 1 -8.07 -21.92 5.52
CA GLU A 1 -7.05 -20.97 5.05
C GLU A 1 -7.28 -19.65 5.78
N ASN A 2 -6.25 -19.04 6.36
CA ASN A 2 -6.42 -17.79 7.10
C ASN A 2 -6.50 -16.64 6.10
N GLU A 3 -7.74 -16.26 5.73
CA GLU A 3 -8.03 -15.11 4.87
C GLU A 3 -7.32 -13.86 5.41
N GLY A 4 -6.25 -13.43 4.73
CA GLY A 4 -5.57 -12.18 5.04
C GLY A 4 -4.19 -12.30 5.66
N THR A 5 -3.60 -13.49 5.83
CA THR A 5 -2.18 -13.61 6.28
C THR A 5 -1.26 -14.10 5.16
N LEU A 6 -0.20 -13.35 4.88
CA LEU A 6 0.85 -13.67 3.92
C LEU A 6 2.00 -14.39 4.61
N HIS A 7 2.45 -15.50 4.04
CA HIS A 7 3.60 -16.28 4.51
C HIS A 7 4.71 -16.27 3.46
N ASN A 8 5.97 -16.49 3.87
CA ASN A 8 7.12 -16.60 2.97
C ASN A 8 7.30 -15.36 2.07
N VAL A 9 6.95 -14.17 2.58
CA VAL A 9 6.96 -12.92 1.79
C VAL A 9 8.36 -12.63 1.27
N GLU A 10 9.38 -12.83 2.09
CA GLU A 10 10.77 -12.57 1.71
C GLU A 10 11.27 -13.53 0.64
N LYS A 11 10.91 -14.82 0.74
CA LYS A 11 11.21 -15.80 -0.31
C LYS A 11 10.47 -15.47 -1.61
N ALA A 12 9.20 -15.05 -1.51
CA ALA A 12 8.42 -14.62 -2.67
C ALA A 12 9.02 -13.38 -3.34
N ARG A 13 9.52 -12.41 -2.55
CA ARG A 13 10.25 -11.22 -3.02
C ARG A 13 11.53 -11.60 -3.76
N SER A 14 12.37 -12.41 -3.12
CA SER A 14 13.64 -12.88 -3.70
C SER A 14 13.43 -13.62 -5.03
N ARG A 15 12.46 -14.54 -5.07
CA ARG A 15 12.06 -15.23 -6.31
C ARG A 15 11.56 -14.24 -7.37
N GLY A 16 10.70 -13.30 -6.98
CA GLY A 16 10.15 -12.29 -7.89
C GLY A 16 11.22 -11.45 -8.59
N ASN A 17 12.30 -11.10 -7.88
CA ASN A 17 13.43 -10.35 -8.44
C ASN A 17 14.17 -11.09 -9.57
N GLN A 18 14.07 -12.42 -9.61
CA GLN A 18 14.69 -13.25 -10.66
C GLN A 18 13.78 -13.43 -11.89
N LEU A 19 12.47 -13.16 -11.76
CA LEU A 19 11.50 -13.36 -12.82
C LEU A 19 11.45 -12.15 -13.77
N LYS A 20 11.63 -12.42 -15.07
CA LYS A 20 11.56 -11.44 -16.14
C LYS A 20 10.14 -11.29 -16.67
N CYS A 21 9.73 -10.04 -16.91
CA CYS A 21 8.45 -9.74 -17.51
C CYS A 21 8.48 -10.00 -19.02
N PHE A 22 7.60 -10.84 -19.54
CA PHE A 22 7.47 -11.05 -20.98
C PHE A 22 7.09 -9.76 -21.74
N GLY A 23 6.33 -8.86 -21.12
CA GLY A 23 5.87 -7.62 -21.76
C GLY A 23 6.89 -6.47 -21.79
N CYS A 24 7.81 -6.38 -20.83
CA CYS A 24 8.77 -5.27 -20.76
C CYS A 24 10.22 -5.67 -20.48
N ASP A 25 10.51 -6.97 -20.36
CA ASP A 25 11.81 -7.60 -20.12
C ASP A 25 12.55 -7.17 -18.83
N ARG A 26 11.88 -6.42 -17.95
CA ARG A 26 12.40 -6.05 -16.64
C ARG A 26 12.11 -7.11 -15.59
N SER A 27 12.95 -7.19 -14.57
CA SER A 27 12.78 -8.10 -13.42
C SER A 27 11.60 -7.71 -12.52
N GLY A 28 11.16 -8.61 -11.64
CA GLY A 28 10.08 -8.37 -10.67
C GLY A 28 8.70 -8.86 -11.13
N ALA A 29 8.63 -9.70 -12.16
CA ALA A 29 7.37 -10.16 -12.76
C ALA A 29 6.79 -11.36 -11.98
N THR A 30 5.82 -11.11 -11.10
CA THR A 30 5.28 -12.15 -10.20
C THR A 30 3.92 -12.72 -10.64
N VAL A 31 3.32 -12.19 -11.71
CA VAL A 31 2.04 -12.67 -12.24
C VAL A 31 2.31 -13.65 -13.38
N GLY A 32 2.27 -14.95 -13.08
CA GLY A 32 2.53 -16.04 -14.03
C GLY A 32 1.26 -16.56 -14.70
N CYS A 33 1.37 -17.04 -15.93
CA CYS A 33 0.26 -17.71 -16.60
C CYS A 33 -0.06 -19.05 -15.92
N SER A 34 -1.34 -19.33 -15.68
CA SER A 34 -1.81 -20.55 -15.01
C SER A 34 -1.88 -21.78 -15.92
N ASN A 35 -1.55 -21.64 -17.21
CA ASN A 35 -1.35 -22.80 -18.08
C ASN A 35 -0.03 -23.50 -17.72
N LYS A 36 -0.08 -24.81 -17.44
CA LYS A 36 1.04 -25.62 -16.95
C LYS A 36 2.26 -25.66 -17.88
N SER A 37 2.07 -25.49 -19.20
CA SER A 37 3.17 -25.47 -20.17
C SER A 37 3.72 -24.06 -20.44
N CYS A 38 3.17 -23.02 -19.80
CA CYS A 38 3.55 -21.63 -20.04
C CYS A 38 4.48 -21.11 -18.95
N SER A 39 5.62 -20.56 -19.35
CA SER A 39 6.58 -19.91 -18.45
C SER A 39 6.52 -18.39 -18.47
N ARG A 40 5.52 -17.80 -19.14
CA ARG A 40 5.39 -16.34 -19.24
C ARG A 40 4.99 -15.74 -17.90
N ASN A 41 5.79 -14.78 -17.45
CA ASN A 41 5.57 -13.98 -16.25
C ASN A 41 5.39 -12.51 -16.63
N TYR A 42 4.57 -11.79 -15.88
CA TYR A 42 4.30 -10.38 -16.13
C TYR A 42 4.29 -9.59 -14.82
N HIS A 43 4.57 -8.29 -14.90
CA HIS A 43 3.99 -7.38 -13.92
C HIS A 43 2.48 -7.34 -14.12
N PHE A 44 1.71 -7.11 -13.06
CA PHE A 44 0.25 -7.05 -13.16
C PHE A 44 -0.24 -6.08 -14.25
N ALA A 45 0.33 -4.86 -14.30
CA ALA A 45 -0.01 -3.88 -15.33
C ALA A 45 0.39 -4.34 -16.75
N CYS A 46 1.56 -4.97 -16.89
CA CYS A 46 2.01 -5.51 -18.17
C CYS A 46 1.12 -6.66 -18.66
N ALA A 47 0.65 -7.53 -17.77
CA ALA A 47 -0.27 -8.62 -18.13
C ALA A 47 -1.52 -8.04 -18.79
N LYS A 48 -2.14 -7.01 -18.19
CA LYS A 48 -3.31 -6.33 -18.79
C LYS A 48 -2.99 -5.71 -20.13
N ALA A 49 -1.88 -4.96 -20.22
CA ALA A 49 -1.47 -4.30 -21.45
C ALA A 49 -1.20 -5.29 -22.60
N CYS A 50 -0.75 -6.51 -22.27
CA CYS A 50 -0.51 -7.59 -23.23
C CYS A 50 -1.73 -8.49 -23.48
N GLY A 51 -2.95 -8.14 -23.02
CA GLY A 51 -4.17 -8.92 -23.27
C GLY A 51 -4.41 -10.10 -22.32
N GLY A 52 -3.69 -10.16 -21.19
CA GLY A 52 -3.90 -11.18 -20.17
C GLY A 52 -5.28 -11.09 -19.52
N THR A 53 -5.90 -12.25 -19.29
CA THR A 53 -7.21 -12.42 -18.66
C THR A 53 -7.04 -12.88 -17.22
N PHE A 54 -7.79 -12.28 -16.30
CA PHE A 54 -7.82 -12.67 -14.89
C PHE A 54 -9.15 -13.34 -14.53
N THR A 55 -9.10 -14.37 -13.68
CA THR A 55 -10.29 -15.09 -13.23
C THR A 55 -10.73 -14.67 -11.84
N SER A 56 -11.99 -14.93 -11.48
CA SER A 56 -12.53 -14.69 -10.14
C SER A 56 -11.82 -15.51 -9.06
N SER A 57 -11.21 -16.63 -9.45
CA SER A 57 -10.31 -17.47 -8.66
C SER A 57 -8.87 -16.95 -8.56
N GLN A 58 -8.62 -15.69 -8.93
CA GLN A 58 -7.31 -15.02 -8.86
C GLN A 58 -6.21 -15.65 -9.73
N LEU A 59 -6.59 -16.36 -10.80
CA LEU A 59 -5.67 -16.91 -11.78
C LEU A 59 -5.46 -15.91 -12.93
N MET A 60 -4.33 -16.04 -13.65
CA MET A 60 -4.02 -15.23 -14.82
C MET A 60 -3.69 -16.12 -16.02
N PHE A 61 -4.27 -15.82 -17.17
CA PHE A 61 -3.97 -16.48 -18.43
C PHE A 61 -3.47 -15.46 -19.44
N CYS A 62 -2.31 -15.72 -20.06
CA CYS A 62 -1.77 -14.82 -21.07
C CYS A 62 -2.63 -14.84 -22.34
N GLU A 63 -2.41 -13.89 -23.24
CA GLU A 63 -3.19 -13.73 -24.49
C GLU A 63 -3.33 -15.03 -25.29
N GLU A 64 -2.29 -15.88 -25.32
CA GLU A 64 -2.29 -17.16 -26.04
C GLU A 64 -3.13 -18.25 -25.36
N HIS A 65 -3.29 -18.17 -24.03
CA HIS A 65 -4.00 -19.16 -23.23
C HIS A 65 -5.34 -18.67 -22.67
N LYS A 66 -5.76 -17.43 -22.98
CA LYS A 66 -7.04 -16.89 -22.50
C LYS A 66 -8.25 -17.68 -23.01
N GLY A 67 -8.12 -18.39 -24.13
CA GLY A 67 -9.15 -19.27 -24.69
C GLY A 67 -9.48 -20.47 -23.80
N SER A 68 -8.60 -20.83 -22.86
CA SER A 68 -8.82 -21.90 -21.89
C SER A 68 -9.66 -21.46 -20.68
N VAL A 69 -10.01 -20.17 -20.57
CA VAL A 69 -10.77 -19.62 -19.44
C VAL A 69 -12.27 -19.65 -19.74
N PRO A 70 -13.10 -20.28 -18.89
CA PRO A 70 -14.56 -20.19 -19.01
C PRO A 70 -15.00 -18.73 -18.91
N LYS A 71 -15.83 -18.24 -19.85
CA LYS A 71 -16.28 -16.84 -19.87
C LYS A 71 -16.91 -16.36 -18.55
N ALA A 72 -17.61 -17.26 -17.84
CA ALA A 72 -18.24 -16.95 -16.56
C ALA A 72 -17.23 -16.69 -15.42
N GLU A 73 -15.98 -17.14 -15.56
CA GLU A 73 -14.92 -16.93 -14.58
C GLU A 73 -14.09 -15.67 -14.86
N ILE A 74 -14.22 -15.07 -16.04
CA ILE A 74 -13.46 -13.87 -16.40
C ILE A 74 -13.93 -12.71 -15.51
N LEU A 75 -13.00 -12.11 -14.77
CA LEU A 75 -13.27 -10.90 -14.00
C LEU A 75 -13.57 -9.75 -14.97
N SER A 76 -14.75 -9.17 -14.84
CA SER A 76 -15.09 -7.93 -15.53
C SER A 76 -14.46 -6.72 -14.81
N ASP A 77 -14.30 -5.61 -15.53
CA ASP A 77 -13.76 -4.36 -14.95
C ASP A 77 -14.66 -3.79 -13.83
N GLU A 78 -15.94 -4.16 -13.79
CA GLU A 78 -16.87 -3.78 -12.73
C GLU A 78 -16.65 -4.57 -11.44
N ALA A 79 -16.22 -5.84 -11.54
CA ALA A 79 -15.96 -6.74 -10.41
C ALA A 79 -14.62 -6.46 -9.71
N SER A 80 -13.70 -5.74 -10.35
CA SER A 80 -12.38 -5.38 -9.78
C SER A 80 -12.42 -4.22 -8.77
N ARG A 81 -13.61 -3.88 -8.27
CA ARG A 81 -13.85 -2.85 -7.25
C ARG A 81 -13.90 -3.40 -5.82
N GLU A 82 -13.50 -4.65 -5.61
CA GLU A 82 -13.42 -5.22 -4.26
C GLU A 82 -12.45 -4.39 -3.40
N HIS A 83 -12.84 -4.12 -2.15
CA HIS A 83 -11.99 -3.39 -1.22
C HIS A 83 -10.67 -4.14 -1.05
N MET A 84 -9.54 -3.43 -1.14
CA MET A 84 -8.23 -4.02 -0.91
C MET A 84 -8.20 -4.58 0.52
N LYS A 85 -8.23 -5.91 0.63
CA LYS A 85 -8.17 -6.57 1.93
C LYS A 85 -6.82 -6.26 2.57
N THR A 86 -6.83 -5.85 3.84
CA THR A 86 -5.61 -5.69 4.61
C THR A 86 -4.99 -7.08 4.76
N LEU A 87 -3.78 -7.24 4.27
CA LEU A 87 -3.00 -8.47 4.44
C LEU A 87 -1.96 -8.25 5.55
N THR A 88 -1.96 -9.11 6.56
CA THR A 88 -0.90 -9.17 7.58
C THR A 88 0.21 -10.10 7.10
N ILE A 89 1.46 -9.78 7.40
CA ILE A 89 2.57 -10.71 7.16
C ILE A 89 2.67 -11.60 8.40
N ALA A 90 2.65 -12.91 8.22
CA ALA A 90 2.89 -13.85 9.31
C ALA A 90 4.27 -13.59 9.91
N GLU A 91 4.35 -13.62 11.25
CA GLU A 91 5.64 -13.64 11.93
C GLU A 91 6.37 -14.94 11.58
N GLU A 92 7.35 -14.83 10.68
CA GLU A 92 8.28 -15.92 10.44
C GLU A 92 9.21 -16.02 11.65
N LYS A 93 9.21 -17.19 12.32
CA LYS A 93 10.21 -17.52 13.33
C LYS A 93 11.59 -17.53 12.66
N ARG A 94 12.24 -16.38 12.63
CA ARG A 94 13.64 -16.27 12.21
C ARG A 94 14.46 -17.04 13.23
N ALA A 95 15.06 -18.14 12.80
CA ALA A 95 16.17 -18.76 13.52
C ALA A 95 17.37 -17.80 13.43
N GLY A 96 17.36 -16.77 14.27
CA GLY A 96 18.42 -15.77 14.33
C GLY A 96 17.91 -14.34 14.46
N GLY A 97 18.09 -13.77 15.65
CA GLY A 97 18.28 -12.33 15.88
C GLY A 97 17.03 -11.43 15.87
N PRO A 98 17.07 -10.30 16.61
CA PRO A 98 15.98 -9.34 16.66
C PRO A 98 15.70 -8.76 15.27
N ILE A 99 14.40 -8.55 15.01
CA ILE A 99 13.75 -7.78 13.92
C ILE A 99 14.73 -7.00 13.05
N ASP A 100 14.74 -7.24 11.73
CA ASP A 100 15.43 -6.38 10.74
C ASP A 100 14.94 -4.95 10.90
N ARG A 101 15.69 -4.19 11.69
CA ARG A 101 15.78 -2.75 11.58
C ARG A 101 16.51 -2.54 10.27
N GLU A 102 15.81 -2.17 9.21
CA GLU A 102 16.47 -1.50 8.08
C GLU A 102 17.00 -0.17 8.64
N ILE A 103 18.21 -0.24 9.20
CA ILE A 103 19.01 0.89 9.63
C ILE A 103 19.52 1.50 8.33
N ASP A 104 18.75 2.40 7.73
CA ASP A 104 19.40 3.47 7.00
C ASP A 104 20.31 4.21 8.00
N GLY A 105 21.47 4.66 7.55
CA GLY A 105 22.48 5.31 8.39
C GLY A 105 22.05 6.65 9.01
N SER A 106 20.75 6.98 9.02
CA SER A 106 20.19 8.20 9.64
C SER A 106 19.50 7.96 10.98
N GLY A 107 19.27 6.71 11.38
CA GLY A 107 18.63 6.38 12.67
C GLY A 107 17.14 6.73 12.74
N GLN A 108 16.49 7.07 11.62
CA GLN A 108 15.07 7.39 11.57
C GLN A 108 14.25 6.16 11.20
N VAL A 109 13.66 5.51 12.22
CA VAL A 109 12.83 4.31 12.04
C VAL A 109 11.49 4.68 11.41
N SER A 110 11.25 4.27 10.16
CA SER A 110 9.91 4.34 9.56
C SER A 110 9.13 3.04 9.80
N SER A 111 7.94 3.12 10.40
CA SER A 111 7.09 1.96 10.70
C SER A 111 5.94 1.85 9.70
N ARG A 112 5.74 0.68 9.09
CA ARG A 112 4.68 0.43 8.10
C ARG A 112 3.53 -0.40 8.68
N VAL A 113 2.30 0.06 8.45
CA VAL A 113 1.05 -0.65 8.78
C VAL A 113 0.13 -0.64 7.56
N GLY A 114 0.16 -1.71 6.77
CA GLY A 114 -0.64 -1.82 5.54
C GLY A 114 -0.27 -0.75 4.50
N SER A 115 -1.24 0.11 4.17
CA SER A 115 -1.06 1.26 3.26
C SER A 115 -0.52 2.52 3.96
N LEU A 116 -0.39 2.52 5.29
CA LEU A 116 0.18 3.60 6.09
C LEU A 116 1.68 3.36 6.32
N ILE A 117 2.49 4.39 6.13
CA ILE A 117 3.92 4.42 6.46
C ILE A 117 4.16 5.63 7.35
N VAL A 118 4.64 5.42 8.58
CA VAL A 118 4.94 6.50 9.54
C VAL A 118 6.44 6.82 9.45
N PHE A 119 6.79 8.08 9.18
CA PHE A 119 8.17 8.56 9.10
C PHE A 119 8.64 9.25 10.38
N SER A 120 7.70 9.86 11.11
CA SER A 120 7.97 10.54 12.37
C SER A 120 6.75 10.41 13.26
N LEU A 121 6.96 10.00 14.51
CA LEU A 121 5.91 10.03 15.54
C LEU A 121 5.72 11.42 16.14
N GLY A 122 6.57 12.40 15.82
CA GLY A 122 6.53 13.72 16.46
C GLY A 122 6.97 13.69 17.92
N LYS A 123 6.62 14.72 18.68
CA LYS A 123 6.88 14.82 20.12
C LYS A 123 5.57 15.03 20.87
N ILE A 124 5.41 14.37 22.01
CA ILE A 124 4.25 14.57 22.87
C ILE A 124 4.29 15.99 23.42
N GLU A 125 3.25 16.77 23.10
CA GLU A 125 3.06 18.10 23.66
C GLU A 125 2.31 17.97 24.99
N GLN A 126 2.85 18.60 26.04
CA GLN A 126 2.31 18.57 27.41
C GLN A 126 2.03 19.97 27.97
N SER A 127 2.52 21.02 27.30
CA SER A 127 2.40 22.41 27.74
C SER A 127 1.19 23.14 27.16
N VAL A 128 0.54 22.54 26.15
CA VAL A 128 -0.62 23.13 25.46
C VAL A 128 -1.73 22.09 25.37
N ASP A 129 -2.92 22.46 25.83
CA ASP A 129 -4.12 21.63 25.75
C ASP A 129 -4.55 21.38 24.30
N GLY A 130 -5.26 20.27 24.08
CA GLY A 130 -5.80 19.89 22.78
C GLY A 130 -4.90 18.94 21.96
N PHE A 131 -3.67 18.69 22.39
CA PHE A 131 -2.80 17.67 21.77
C PHE A 131 -2.96 16.26 22.36
N HIS A 132 -3.93 16.08 23.23
CA HIS A 132 -4.23 14.83 23.91
C HIS A 132 -5.70 14.79 24.31
N SER A 133 -6.28 13.60 24.27
CA SER A 133 -7.60 13.27 24.78
C SER A 133 -7.50 12.03 25.69
N ASP A 134 -8.62 11.62 26.27
CA ASP A 134 -8.74 10.36 27.01
C ASP A 134 -8.29 9.11 26.23
N ARG A 135 -8.38 9.15 24.89
CA ARG A 135 -8.14 8.03 23.98
C ARG A 135 -6.92 8.21 23.07
N TYR A 136 -6.49 9.43 22.81
CA TYR A 136 -5.50 9.71 21.76
C TYR A 136 -4.45 10.72 22.20
N VAL A 137 -3.23 10.53 21.72
CA VAL A 137 -2.17 11.55 21.75
C VAL A 137 -1.92 11.98 20.31
N THR A 138 -1.90 13.29 20.06
CA THR A 138 -1.75 13.87 18.73
C THR A 138 -0.45 14.67 18.65
N PRO A 139 0.71 14.02 18.57
CA PRO A 139 2.00 14.69 18.71
C PRO A 139 2.31 15.61 17.52
N PRO A 140 2.60 16.91 17.74
CA PRO A 140 3.10 17.78 16.68
C PRO A 140 4.42 17.23 16.11
N GLY A 141 4.59 17.35 14.79
CA GLY A 141 5.70 16.76 14.04
C GLY A 141 5.47 15.31 13.63
N TYR A 142 4.28 14.74 13.90
CA TYR A 142 3.86 13.50 13.27
C TYR A 142 3.88 13.64 11.75
N MET A 143 4.45 12.66 11.06
CA MET A 143 4.46 12.58 9.60
C MET A 143 4.29 11.14 9.14
N ALA A 144 3.33 10.92 8.25
CA ALA A 144 3.10 9.63 7.63
C ALA A 144 2.66 9.79 6.17
N THR A 145 2.68 8.70 5.41
CA THR A 145 1.97 8.60 4.14
C THR A 145 0.93 7.51 4.18
N ARG A 146 -0.17 7.70 3.46
CA ARG A 146 -1.19 6.67 3.26
C ARG A 146 -1.63 6.64 1.80
N ILE A 147 -1.66 5.46 1.19
CA ILE A 147 -2.31 5.30 -0.12
C ILE A 147 -3.82 5.28 0.10
N PHE A 148 -4.54 6.21 -0.56
CA PHE A 148 -6.00 6.31 -0.48
C PHE A 148 -6.59 6.79 -1.83
N TRP A 149 -7.93 6.85 -1.92
CA TRP A 149 -8.61 7.31 -3.13
C TRP A 149 -8.31 8.77 -3.43
N SER A 150 -8.05 9.08 -4.69
CA SER A 150 -7.91 10.46 -5.15
C SER A 150 -9.22 11.22 -4.97
N VAL A 151 -9.11 12.45 -4.44
CA VAL A 151 -10.21 13.42 -4.38
C VAL A 151 -10.46 14.11 -5.72
N LYS A 152 -9.52 14.03 -6.66
CA LYS A 152 -9.56 14.72 -7.97
C LYS A 152 -9.97 13.80 -9.11
N TYR A 153 -9.49 12.56 -9.09
CA TYR A 153 -9.66 11.60 -10.17
C TYR A 153 -10.36 10.35 -9.62
N PRO A 154 -11.70 10.27 -9.75
CA PRO A 154 -12.47 9.13 -9.26
C PRO A 154 -11.89 7.80 -9.73
N LYS A 155 -11.95 6.77 -8.88
CA LYS A 155 -11.42 5.42 -9.14
C LYS A 155 -9.89 5.33 -9.28
N THR A 156 -9.15 6.41 -9.04
CA THR A 156 -7.69 6.35 -8.96
C THR A 156 -7.23 6.49 -7.52
N ARG A 157 -6.04 5.97 -7.23
CA ARG A 157 -5.42 6.09 -5.90
C ARG A 157 -4.23 7.03 -5.97
N THR A 158 -4.01 7.73 -4.88
CA THR A 158 -2.91 8.68 -4.70
C THR A 158 -2.29 8.47 -3.32
N VAL A 159 -1.07 8.95 -3.15
CA VAL A 159 -0.41 8.96 -1.85
C VAL A 159 -0.81 10.24 -1.14
N PHE A 160 -1.32 10.14 0.08
CA PHE A 160 -1.52 11.28 0.96
C PHE A 160 -0.33 11.42 1.91
N VAL A 161 0.22 12.62 2.04
CA VAL A 161 1.13 12.98 3.13
C VAL A 161 0.29 13.51 4.29
N LEU A 162 0.36 12.83 5.43
CA LEU A 162 -0.36 13.14 6.66
C LEU A 162 0.57 13.83 7.64
N LYS A 163 0.16 14.97 8.22
CA LYS A 163 0.93 15.67 9.25
C LYS A 163 0.05 16.19 10.37
N ILE A 164 0.64 16.27 11.56
CA ILE A 164 0.11 17.03 12.70
C ILE A 164 1.09 18.18 12.98
N GLU A 165 0.61 19.40 12.87
CA GLU A 165 1.40 20.62 13.05
C GLU A 165 0.78 21.50 14.13
N LYS A 166 1.54 22.48 14.64
CA LYS A 166 1.00 23.53 15.50
C LYS A 166 0.53 24.70 14.64
N HIS A 167 -0.64 25.24 14.94
CA HIS A 167 -1.10 26.47 14.31
C HIS A 167 -0.16 27.63 14.69
N PRO A 168 0.34 28.44 13.74
CA PRO A 168 1.35 29.46 14.03
C PRO A 168 0.95 30.51 15.08
N SER A 169 -0.34 30.87 15.14
CA SER A 169 -0.81 31.92 16.04
C SER A 169 -1.45 31.41 17.34
N THR A 170 -2.09 30.23 17.31
CA THR A 170 -2.88 29.72 18.44
C THR A 170 -2.21 28.55 19.14
N ASN A 171 -1.12 28.01 18.58
CA ASN A 171 -0.49 26.76 18.98
C ASN A 171 -1.40 25.53 18.99
N ALA A 172 -2.67 25.63 18.57
CA ALA A 172 -3.60 24.52 18.51
C ALA A 172 -3.15 23.45 17.48
N PRO A 173 -3.56 22.18 17.64
CA PRO A 173 -3.28 21.15 16.66
C PRO A 173 -3.93 21.45 15.31
N VAL A 174 -3.18 21.22 14.24
CA VAL A 174 -3.65 21.26 12.86
C VAL A 174 -3.34 19.93 12.21
N PHE A 175 -4.39 19.22 11.79
CA PHE A 175 -4.29 17.98 11.05
C PHE A 175 -4.30 18.31 9.57
N SER A 176 -3.39 17.73 8.80
CA SER A 176 -3.35 17.95 7.35
C SER A 176 -3.16 16.66 6.58
N ALA A 177 -3.85 16.56 5.44
CA ALA A 177 -3.71 15.50 4.46
C ALA A 177 -3.45 16.14 3.09
N THR A 178 -2.27 15.93 2.54
CA THR A 178 -1.85 16.48 1.24
C THR A 178 -1.87 15.39 0.19
N PRO A 179 -2.80 15.42 -0.79
CA PRO A 179 -2.85 14.44 -1.86
C PRO A 179 -1.69 14.63 -2.85
N GLY A 180 -1.04 13.54 -3.26
CA GLY A 180 0.13 13.59 -4.14
C GLY A 180 -0.18 14.02 -5.58
N ASP A 181 -1.44 13.93 -5.99
CA ASP A 181 -1.98 14.35 -7.30
C ASP A 181 -2.62 15.74 -7.26
N ASP A 182 -2.69 16.37 -6.08
CA ASP A 182 -2.99 17.80 -5.90
C ASP A 182 -2.25 18.39 -4.67
N PRO A 183 -0.91 18.46 -4.71
CA PRO A 183 -0.12 18.89 -3.56
C PRO A 183 -0.36 20.37 -3.19
N THR A 184 -1.01 21.14 -4.06
CA THR A 184 -1.28 22.56 -3.85
C THR A 184 -2.50 22.83 -2.97
N ARG A 185 -3.35 21.81 -2.76
CA ARG A 185 -4.60 21.92 -2.02
C ARG A 185 -4.65 20.91 -0.87
N PRO A 186 -3.85 21.12 0.19
CA PRO A 186 -3.91 20.25 1.36
C PRO A 186 -5.25 20.41 2.08
N ILE A 187 -5.85 19.29 2.48
CA ILE A 187 -7.02 19.28 3.36
C ILE A 187 -6.50 19.54 4.76
N ARG A 188 -7.09 20.51 5.48
CA ARG A 188 -6.70 20.88 6.85
C ARG A 188 -7.92 20.89 7.76
N ALA A 189 -7.76 20.40 8.97
CA ALA A 189 -8.83 20.28 9.95
C ALA A 189 -8.33 20.48 11.39
N LYS A 190 -9.25 20.76 12.32
CA LYS A 190 -8.94 20.92 13.75
C LYS A 190 -8.96 19.58 14.50
N SER A 191 -9.53 18.55 13.89
CA SER A 191 -9.56 17.19 14.42
C SER A 191 -9.34 16.15 13.32
N VAL A 192 -9.01 14.92 13.71
CA VAL A 192 -8.92 13.80 12.76
C VAL A 192 -10.29 13.51 12.14
N SER A 193 -11.37 13.59 12.91
CA SER A 193 -12.73 13.32 12.42
C SER A 193 -13.21 14.31 11.37
N GLU A 194 -12.79 15.57 11.45
CA GLU A 194 -13.09 16.60 10.44
C GLU A 194 -12.23 16.45 9.16
N LEU A 195 -11.14 15.68 9.21
CA LEU A 195 -10.24 15.48 8.08
C LEU A 195 -10.70 14.35 7.15
N TYR A 196 -11.46 13.38 7.69
CA TYR A 196 -12.04 12.24 6.95
C TYR A 196 -13.38 12.62 6.33
#